data_AF-N1VPP9-F1
#
_entry.id   AF-N1VPP9-F1
#
_cell.length_a   1.000
_cell.length_b   1.000
_cell.length_c   1.000
_cell.angle_alpha   90.00
_cell.angle_beta   90.00
_cell.angle_gamma   90.00
#
_symmetry.space_group_name_H-M   'P 1'
#
loop_
_entity.id
_entity.type
_entity.pdbx_description
1 polymer ?
#
loop_
_entity_poly.entity_id
_entity_poly.type
_entity_poly.pdbx_seq_one_letter_code
_entity_poly.pdbx_strand_id
1 'polypeptide(L)'
;MIRKIRNGLIQFTIKILERLLRDKFAQISDPYVLICEGKLDFPLKYSIGVGSNIIIPKYSELCLGEGVYIGRHVEIGPNQKIEIGDYTSIQDRTIILGDVSIGRYCTFASNIYISSGNHYFDKFPELNIKDQDVRVIQNLELGKKHSKPVVIEDDCWLGANVFVMNGIKIGKGSVIGANAVITKDILPYSVVAGVPAKKIRNRINFIPPSYLYYNRTEDLPYFYSGFLVSDLEKDRYVKFYGLATKKHFSIALNSKPGDVVVVRCKKIVSDRVWIIHNNFKYELTDEYTENHFYLENADFRINFSVEQVENQTIISSLPSIVVESCFIKT
;
A
#
# COMPACT_ATOMS: atom_id res chain seq x y z
N MET A 1 1.50 11.62 -49.64
CA MET A 1 1.55 10.17 -49.91
C MET A 1 2.32 9.32 -48.86
N ILE A 2 2.89 9.91 -47.79
CA ILE A 2 3.75 9.20 -46.81
C ILE A 2 2.97 8.63 -45.58
N ARG A 3 1.67 8.89 -45.45
CA ARG A 3 0.85 8.45 -44.29
C ARG A 3 0.34 7.00 -44.34
N LYS A 4 0.35 6.33 -45.52
CA LYS A 4 -0.17 4.95 -45.67
C LYS A 4 0.87 3.84 -45.45
N ILE A 5 2.16 4.10 -45.64
CA ILE A 5 3.22 3.08 -45.52
C ILE A 5 3.62 2.82 -44.05
N ARG A 6 3.52 3.85 -43.18
CA ARG A 6 3.91 3.77 -41.77
C ARG A 6 2.96 2.90 -40.92
N ASN A 7 1.68 2.83 -41.28
CA ASN A 7 0.69 1.97 -40.62
C ASN A 7 0.86 0.48 -40.97
N GLY A 8 1.32 0.17 -42.20
CA GLY A 8 1.55 -1.21 -42.62
C GLY A 8 2.72 -1.87 -41.88
N LEU A 9 3.83 -1.15 -41.71
CA LEU A 9 5.01 -1.66 -40.98
C LEU A 9 4.73 -1.85 -39.49
N ILE A 10 4.02 -0.91 -38.85
CA ILE A 10 3.69 -1.01 -37.41
C ILE A 10 2.74 -2.20 -37.15
N GLN A 11 1.73 -2.40 -38.00
CA GLN A 11 0.80 -3.52 -37.89
C GLN A 11 1.47 -4.88 -38.18
N PHE A 12 2.46 -4.92 -39.09
CA PHE A 12 3.23 -6.12 -39.39
C PHE A 12 4.18 -6.48 -38.23
N THR A 13 4.85 -5.50 -37.62
CA THR A 13 5.70 -5.71 -36.44
C THR A 13 4.90 -6.15 -35.21
N ILE A 14 3.70 -5.60 -35.00
CA ILE A 14 2.79 -6.03 -33.92
C ILE A 14 2.35 -7.49 -34.12
N LYS A 15 1.96 -7.89 -35.34
CA LYS A 15 1.56 -9.28 -35.63
C LYS A 15 2.69 -10.29 -35.46
N ILE A 16 3.93 -9.91 -35.79
CA ILE A 16 5.10 -10.77 -35.57
C ILE A 16 5.42 -10.87 -34.08
N LEU A 17 5.32 -9.78 -33.32
CA LEU A 17 5.51 -9.79 -31.87
C LEU A 17 4.43 -10.62 -31.17
N GLU A 18 3.16 -10.47 -31.57
CA GLU A 18 2.03 -11.29 -31.08
C GLU A 18 2.21 -12.77 -31.41
N ARG A 19 2.71 -13.10 -32.61
CA ARG A 19 3.02 -14.48 -33.00
C ARG A 19 4.19 -15.05 -32.19
N LEU A 20 5.25 -14.29 -31.96
CA LEU A 20 6.40 -14.71 -31.13
C LEU A 20 6.03 -14.83 -29.64
N LEU A 21 5.13 -13.99 -29.15
CA LEU A 21 4.56 -14.10 -27.80
C LEU A 21 3.66 -15.35 -27.72
N ARG A 22 2.74 -15.55 -28.67
CA ARG A 22 1.90 -16.77 -28.73
C ARG A 22 2.73 -18.05 -28.83
N ASP A 23 3.76 -18.08 -29.66
CA ASP A 23 4.62 -19.26 -29.83
C ASP A 23 5.49 -19.53 -28.58
N LYS A 24 5.84 -18.50 -27.78
CA LYS A 24 6.46 -18.66 -26.45
C LYS A 24 5.48 -19.07 -25.35
N PHE A 25 4.22 -18.66 -25.43
CA PHE A 25 3.16 -18.98 -24.45
C PHE A 25 2.41 -20.27 -24.75
N ALA A 26 2.49 -20.80 -25.98
CA ALA A 26 1.86 -22.05 -26.38
C ALA A 26 2.51 -23.33 -25.79
N GLN A 27 3.56 -23.19 -24.98
CA GLN A 27 4.23 -24.31 -24.31
C GLN A 27 4.08 -24.34 -22.78
N ILE A 28 3.19 -23.53 -22.20
CA ILE A 28 2.97 -23.52 -20.74
C ILE A 28 1.52 -23.91 -20.46
N SER A 29 1.36 -25.08 -19.83
CA SER A 29 0.11 -25.58 -19.27
C SER A 29 -0.45 -24.59 -18.24
N ASP A 30 -1.69 -24.14 -18.50
CA ASP A 30 -2.57 -23.27 -17.73
C ASP A 30 -2.14 -21.79 -17.53
N PRO A 31 -2.52 -20.86 -18.42
CA PRO A 31 -2.32 -19.42 -18.16
C PRO A 31 -3.11 -18.96 -16.93
N TYR A 32 -2.65 -17.88 -16.27
CA TYR A 32 -3.49 -17.18 -15.29
C TYR A 32 -4.74 -16.60 -15.97
N VAL A 33 -5.82 -16.44 -15.20
CA VAL A 33 -7.05 -15.79 -15.68
C VAL A 33 -7.03 -14.33 -15.24
N LEU A 34 -7.14 -13.42 -16.20
CA LEU A 34 -7.31 -11.99 -15.97
C LEU A 34 -8.57 -11.52 -16.69
N ILE A 35 -9.60 -11.14 -15.92
CA ILE A 35 -10.81 -10.49 -16.44
C ILE A 35 -10.78 -9.05 -15.93
N CYS A 36 -10.71 -8.08 -16.83
CA CYS A 36 -10.62 -6.66 -16.47
C CYS A 36 -11.71 -5.85 -17.16
N GLU A 37 -12.75 -5.52 -16.42
CA GLU A 37 -13.80 -4.56 -16.81
C GLU A 37 -13.62 -3.20 -16.11
N GLY A 38 -12.84 -3.16 -15.02
CA GLY A 38 -12.45 -1.96 -14.28
C GLY A 38 -11.09 -1.38 -14.70
N LYS A 39 -10.43 -0.69 -13.76
CA LYS A 39 -9.11 -0.09 -13.96
C LYS A 39 -8.01 -1.00 -13.40
N LEU A 40 -6.93 -1.14 -14.16
CA LEU A 40 -5.76 -1.92 -13.80
C LEU A 40 -4.50 -1.11 -14.04
N ASP A 41 -3.78 -0.80 -12.96
CA ASP A 41 -2.52 -0.05 -13.00
C ASP A 41 -1.35 -0.99 -12.68
N PHE A 42 -0.46 -1.19 -13.65
CA PHE A 42 0.76 -1.98 -13.48
C PHE A 42 2.03 -1.11 -13.47
N PRO A 43 3.02 -1.48 -12.65
CA PRO A 43 4.35 -0.89 -12.67
C PRO A 43 5.20 -1.55 -13.76
N LEU A 44 6.47 -1.14 -13.90
CA LEU A 44 7.38 -1.74 -14.89
C LEU A 44 7.81 -3.15 -14.50
N LYS A 45 7.95 -3.42 -13.20
CA LYS A 45 8.32 -4.75 -12.68
C LYS A 45 7.21 -5.30 -11.79
N TYR A 46 6.66 -6.44 -12.19
CA TYR A 46 5.77 -7.25 -11.38
C TYR A 46 5.80 -8.69 -11.90
N SER A 47 5.26 -9.64 -11.13
CA SER A 47 5.08 -11.01 -11.60
C SER A 47 3.79 -11.62 -11.07
N ILE A 48 3.14 -12.46 -11.87
CA ILE A 48 1.93 -13.17 -11.51
C ILE A 48 2.15 -14.65 -11.80
N GLY A 49 1.98 -15.49 -10.79
CA GLY A 49 2.14 -16.93 -10.90
C GLY A 49 1.02 -17.60 -11.68
N VAL A 50 1.36 -18.77 -12.22
CA VAL A 50 0.47 -19.67 -12.95
C VAL A 50 -0.78 -20.01 -12.13
N GLY A 51 -1.93 -20.11 -12.80
CA GLY A 51 -3.20 -20.51 -12.21
C GLY A 51 -3.86 -19.48 -11.30
N SER A 52 -3.31 -18.26 -11.17
CA SER A 52 -3.94 -17.16 -10.43
C SER A 52 -5.15 -16.61 -11.17
N ASN A 53 -6.17 -16.20 -10.42
CA ASN A 53 -7.43 -15.66 -10.93
C ASN A 53 -7.61 -14.20 -10.45
N ILE A 54 -7.52 -13.26 -11.39
CA ILE A 54 -7.65 -11.83 -11.11
C ILE A 54 -8.87 -11.32 -11.86
N ILE A 55 -9.91 -10.97 -11.12
CA ILE A 55 -11.18 -10.49 -11.67
C ILE A 55 -11.37 -9.05 -11.19
N ILE A 56 -11.38 -8.09 -12.10
CA ILE A 56 -11.51 -6.66 -11.80
C ILE A 56 -12.85 -6.21 -12.42
N PRO A 57 -13.95 -6.23 -11.65
CA PRO A 57 -15.27 -5.82 -12.12
C PRO A 57 -15.31 -4.36 -12.59
N LYS A 58 -16.34 -4.01 -13.36
CA LYS A 58 -16.61 -2.64 -13.74
C LYS A 58 -16.66 -1.71 -12.52
N TYR A 59 -16.06 -0.53 -12.64
CA TYR A 59 -15.96 0.48 -11.57
C TYR A 59 -15.07 0.10 -10.38
N SER A 60 -14.35 -1.02 -10.45
CA SER A 60 -13.32 -1.38 -9.47
C SER A 60 -11.91 -1.07 -9.99
N GLU A 61 -10.95 -1.02 -9.07
CA GLU A 61 -9.55 -0.75 -9.37
C GLU A 61 -8.62 -1.77 -8.68
N LEU A 62 -7.63 -2.25 -9.42
CA LEU A 62 -6.48 -2.96 -8.87
C LEU A 62 -5.20 -2.18 -9.17
N CYS A 63 -4.49 -1.75 -8.12
CA CYS A 63 -3.21 -1.06 -8.22
C CYS A 63 -2.09 -1.94 -7.69
N LEU A 64 -1.08 -2.23 -8.51
CA LEU A 64 0.15 -2.91 -8.07
C LEU A 64 1.33 -1.94 -8.03
N GLY A 65 2.10 -1.99 -6.95
CA GLY A 65 3.36 -1.29 -6.78
C GLY A 65 4.54 -2.00 -7.44
N GLU A 66 5.62 -1.27 -7.65
CA GLU A 66 6.85 -1.76 -8.30
C GLU A 66 7.43 -2.95 -7.53
N GLY A 67 7.77 -4.02 -8.24
CA GLY A 67 8.37 -5.22 -7.67
C GLY A 67 7.40 -6.12 -6.91
N VAL A 68 6.08 -5.90 -7.01
CA VAL A 68 5.09 -6.81 -6.43
C VAL A 68 5.20 -8.21 -7.06
N TYR A 69 5.26 -9.21 -6.18
CA TYR A 69 5.23 -10.62 -6.55
C TYR A 69 3.89 -11.24 -6.15
N ILE A 70 3.16 -11.77 -7.13
CA ILE A 70 1.96 -12.58 -6.91
C ILE A 70 2.31 -14.03 -7.26
N GLY A 71 2.14 -14.92 -6.29
CA GLY A 71 2.39 -16.36 -6.42
C GLY A 71 1.37 -17.08 -7.29
N ARG A 72 1.38 -18.41 -7.23
CA ARG A 72 0.52 -19.30 -8.01
C ARG A 72 -0.84 -19.49 -7.35
N HIS A 73 -1.88 -19.66 -8.16
CA HIS A 73 -3.24 -19.92 -7.67
C HIS A 73 -3.74 -18.86 -6.67
N VAL A 74 -3.30 -17.61 -6.83
CA VAL A 74 -3.77 -16.49 -6.03
C VAL A 74 -5.08 -15.98 -6.62
N GLU A 75 -6.04 -15.64 -5.76
CA GLU A 75 -7.31 -15.02 -6.20
C GLU A 75 -7.37 -13.57 -5.73
N ILE A 76 -7.62 -12.65 -6.65
CA ILE A 76 -7.77 -11.21 -6.36
C ILE A 76 -9.04 -10.70 -7.02
N GLY A 77 -9.92 -10.09 -6.22
CA GLY A 77 -11.20 -9.56 -6.69
C GLY A 77 -11.59 -8.28 -5.96
N PRO A 78 -11.20 -7.09 -6.45
CA PRO A 78 -11.62 -5.83 -5.85
C PRO A 78 -13.14 -5.62 -5.92
N ASN A 79 -13.72 -5.05 -4.87
CA ASN A 79 -15.09 -4.52 -4.91
C ASN A 79 -15.09 -3.09 -5.47
N GLN A 80 -14.40 -2.17 -4.80
CA GLN A 80 -14.08 -0.84 -5.30
C GLN A 80 -12.57 -0.72 -5.57
N LYS A 81 -11.73 -1.08 -4.60
CA LYS A 81 -10.28 -0.94 -4.76
C LYS A 81 -9.48 -1.97 -3.98
N ILE A 82 -8.52 -2.60 -4.65
CA ILE A 82 -7.39 -3.28 -4.01
C ILE A 82 -6.10 -2.56 -4.40
N GLU A 83 -5.26 -2.27 -3.42
CA GLU A 83 -3.96 -1.65 -3.60
C GLU A 83 -2.88 -2.47 -2.92
N ILE A 84 -1.80 -2.77 -3.64
CA ILE A 84 -0.67 -3.56 -3.15
C ILE A 84 0.61 -2.75 -3.35
N GLY A 85 1.25 -2.32 -2.27
CA GLY A 85 2.43 -1.47 -2.31
C GLY A 85 3.68 -2.15 -2.83
N ASP A 86 4.65 -1.33 -3.26
CA ASP A 86 5.93 -1.77 -3.83
C ASP A 86 6.61 -2.89 -3.02
N TYR A 87 7.21 -3.83 -3.74
CA TYR A 87 8.04 -4.93 -3.21
C TYR A 87 7.33 -5.83 -2.19
N THR A 88 5.99 -5.82 -2.19
CA THR A 88 5.20 -6.78 -1.43
C THR A 88 5.13 -8.12 -2.16
N SER A 89 5.35 -9.20 -1.43
CA SER A 89 5.29 -10.57 -1.94
C SER A 89 4.08 -11.30 -1.38
N ILE A 90 3.20 -11.76 -2.26
CA ILE A 90 2.03 -12.59 -1.98
C ILE A 90 2.29 -14.00 -2.47
N GLN A 91 2.40 -14.96 -1.55
CA GLN A 91 2.69 -16.34 -1.90
C GLN A 91 1.43 -17.14 -2.26
N ASP A 92 1.67 -18.34 -2.79
CA ASP A 92 0.66 -19.19 -3.43
C ASP A 92 -0.64 -19.37 -2.64
N ARG A 93 -1.76 -19.52 -3.37
CA ARG A 93 -3.09 -19.85 -2.84
C ARG A 93 -3.69 -18.80 -1.90
N THR A 94 -3.15 -17.59 -1.90
CA THR A 94 -3.71 -16.47 -1.14
C THR A 94 -4.96 -15.93 -1.83
N ILE A 95 -5.99 -15.58 -1.07
CA ILE A 95 -7.25 -15.02 -1.54
C ILE A 95 -7.44 -13.62 -0.94
N ILE A 96 -7.65 -12.62 -1.80
CA ILE A 96 -7.85 -11.21 -1.43
C ILE A 96 -9.08 -10.67 -2.15
N LEU A 97 -10.16 -10.46 -1.39
CA LEU A 97 -11.46 -10.09 -1.95
C LEU A 97 -12.01 -8.80 -1.31
N GLY A 98 -12.68 -7.98 -2.10
CA GLY A 98 -13.32 -6.76 -1.63
C GLY A 98 -12.38 -5.55 -1.64
N ASP A 99 -12.40 -4.76 -0.57
CA ASP A 99 -11.64 -3.52 -0.44
C ASP A 99 -10.45 -3.70 0.51
N VAL A 100 -9.24 -3.78 -0.04
CA VAL A 100 -8.02 -4.12 0.71
C VAL A 100 -6.86 -3.22 0.31
N SER A 101 -6.21 -2.61 1.30
CA SER A 101 -4.95 -1.87 1.12
C SER A 101 -3.82 -2.62 1.79
N ILE A 102 -2.78 -2.96 1.03
CA ILE A 102 -1.57 -3.61 1.51
C ILE A 102 -0.39 -2.67 1.25
N GLY A 103 0.38 -2.37 2.29
CA GLY A 103 1.54 -1.50 2.25
C GLY A 103 2.71 -2.09 1.45
N ARG A 104 3.83 -1.38 1.50
CA ARG A 104 5.08 -1.74 0.82
C ARG A 104 5.86 -2.76 1.63
N TYR A 105 6.70 -3.55 0.97
CA TYR A 105 7.63 -4.50 1.58
C TYR A 105 6.97 -5.52 2.52
N CYS A 106 5.69 -5.85 2.32
CA CYS A 106 5.03 -6.88 3.11
C CYS A 106 5.39 -8.28 2.59
N THR A 107 5.41 -9.25 3.50
CA THR A 107 5.66 -10.66 3.20
C THR A 107 4.48 -11.51 3.61
N PHE A 108 3.81 -12.11 2.65
CA PHE A 108 2.65 -12.97 2.86
C PHE A 108 3.07 -14.39 2.52
N ALA A 109 3.00 -15.30 3.49
CA ALA A 109 3.18 -16.73 3.22
C ALA A 109 1.96 -17.32 2.50
N SER A 110 1.98 -18.62 2.21
CA SER A 110 0.92 -19.25 1.40
C SER A 110 -0.43 -19.34 2.12
N ASN A 111 -1.49 -19.40 1.32
CA ASN A 111 -2.86 -19.74 1.74
C ASN A 111 -3.45 -18.76 2.78
N ILE A 112 -3.17 -17.47 2.62
CA ILE A 112 -3.78 -16.41 3.44
C ILE A 112 -5.16 -16.06 2.89
N TYR A 113 -6.11 -15.76 3.76
CA TYR A 113 -7.44 -15.27 3.37
C TYR A 113 -7.72 -13.88 3.94
N ILE A 114 -8.08 -12.95 3.08
CA ILE A 114 -8.47 -11.59 3.44
C ILE A 114 -9.73 -11.22 2.67
N SER A 115 -10.74 -10.74 3.39
CA SER A 115 -11.92 -10.16 2.75
C SER A 115 -12.47 -8.97 3.52
N SER A 116 -12.92 -7.95 2.80
CA SER A 116 -13.67 -6.83 3.38
C SER A 116 -15.17 -7.14 3.52
N GLY A 117 -15.68 -8.16 2.84
CA GLY A 117 -17.09 -8.52 2.83
C GLY A 117 -17.55 -9.19 4.12
N ASN A 118 -18.86 -9.14 4.38
CA ASN A 118 -19.50 -9.87 5.45
C ASN A 118 -20.88 -10.37 5.02
N HIS A 119 -21.42 -11.37 5.71
CA HIS A 119 -22.81 -11.79 5.58
C HIS A 119 -23.56 -11.43 6.86
N TYR A 120 -24.75 -10.85 6.74
CA TYR A 120 -25.59 -10.54 7.90
C TYR A 120 -26.47 -11.73 8.29
N PHE A 121 -26.52 -12.01 9.59
CA PHE A 121 -27.35 -13.08 10.15
C PHE A 121 -28.28 -12.60 11.27
N ASP A 122 -28.09 -11.38 11.76
CA ASP A 122 -28.74 -10.82 12.94
C ASP A 122 -29.56 -9.54 12.67
N LYS A 123 -29.66 -9.08 11.42
CA LYS A 123 -30.31 -7.80 11.07
C LYS A 123 -31.80 -7.91 10.84
N PHE A 124 -32.22 -8.98 10.20
CA PHE A 124 -33.61 -9.28 9.91
C PHE A 124 -33.87 -10.73 10.31
N PRO A 125 -33.97 -11.02 11.63
CA PRO A 125 -34.07 -12.39 12.15
C PRO A 125 -35.33 -13.13 11.67
N GLU A 126 -36.31 -12.41 11.13
CA GLU A 126 -37.49 -12.98 10.46
C GLU A 126 -37.19 -13.57 9.07
N LEU A 127 -36.00 -13.32 8.49
CA LEU A 127 -35.58 -13.80 7.18
C LEU A 127 -34.47 -14.86 7.29
N ASN A 128 -34.37 -15.72 6.28
CA ASN A 128 -33.19 -16.59 6.12
C ASN A 128 -31.93 -15.74 5.95
N ILE A 129 -30.77 -16.22 6.42
CA ILE A 129 -29.48 -15.50 6.37
C ILE A 129 -29.22 -14.89 4.99
N LYS A 130 -29.40 -15.67 3.90
CA LYS A 130 -29.18 -15.17 2.53
C LYS A 130 -30.11 -14.02 2.16
N ASP A 131 -31.38 -14.09 2.57
CA ASP A 131 -32.37 -13.06 2.29
C ASP A 131 -32.11 -11.77 3.09
N GLN A 132 -31.41 -11.89 4.25
CA GLN A 132 -30.97 -10.72 5.01
C GLN A 132 -29.99 -9.86 4.21
N ASP A 133 -29.00 -10.47 3.53
CA ASP A 133 -28.04 -9.70 2.70
C ASP A 133 -28.71 -9.01 1.52
N VAL A 134 -29.67 -9.67 0.84
CA VAL A 134 -30.45 -9.07 -0.25
C VAL A 134 -31.12 -7.78 0.25
N ARG A 135 -31.73 -7.83 1.43
CA ARG A 135 -32.40 -6.68 2.04
C ARG A 135 -31.43 -5.61 2.52
N VAL A 136 -30.27 -6.00 3.06
CA VAL A 136 -29.21 -5.06 3.47
C VAL A 136 -28.67 -4.29 2.26
N ILE A 137 -28.35 -4.97 1.16
CA ILE A 137 -27.76 -4.35 -0.03
C ILE A 137 -28.73 -3.36 -0.68
N GLN A 138 -30.03 -3.62 -0.65
CA GLN A 138 -31.06 -2.70 -1.14
C GLN A 138 -31.24 -1.46 -0.25
N ASN A 139 -30.78 -1.50 1.00
CA ASN A 139 -30.82 -0.37 1.91
C ASN A 139 -29.53 0.46 1.80
N LEU A 140 -29.64 1.75 1.48
CA LEU A 140 -28.46 2.61 1.27
C LEU A 140 -27.51 2.70 2.47
N GLU A 141 -28.05 2.77 3.69
CA GLU A 141 -27.24 2.95 4.90
C GLU A 141 -26.62 1.65 5.41
N LEU A 142 -27.35 0.54 5.30
CA LEU A 142 -26.85 -0.78 5.68
C LEU A 142 -25.90 -1.34 4.62
N GLY A 143 -26.20 -1.14 3.33
CA GLY A 143 -25.36 -1.55 2.21
C GLY A 143 -23.97 -0.92 2.27
N LYS A 144 -23.86 0.37 2.64
CA LYS A 144 -22.56 1.03 2.88
C LYS A 144 -21.71 0.35 3.97
N LYS A 145 -22.33 -0.33 4.93
CA LYS A 145 -21.66 -1.00 6.05
C LYS A 145 -21.42 -2.49 5.82
N HIS A 146 -21.89 -3.03 4.69
CA HIS A 146 -21.78 -4.44 4.31
C HIS A 146 -20.33 -4.85 4.04
N SER A 147 -19.55 -3.93 3.47
CA SER A 147 -18.10 -4.04 3.32
C SER A 147 -17.38 -3.18 4.34
N LYS A 148 -16.36 -3.73 5.01
CA LYS A 148 -15.44 -3.00 5.87
C LYS A 148 -14.01 -3.19 5.37
N PRO A 149 -13.35 -2.16 4.81
CA PRO A 149 -12.03 -2.30 4.22
C PRO A 149 -11.00 -2.85 5.19
N VAL A 150 -10.08 -3.67 4.68
CA VAL A 150 -8.93 -4.19 5.43
C VAL A 150 -7.69 -3.38 5.08
N VAL A 151 -6.89 -3.03 6.08
CA VAL A 151 -5.63 -2.28 5.90
C VAL A 151 -4.48 -3.05 6.52
N ILE A 152 -3.49 -3.40 5.72
CA ILE A 152 -2.22 -3.98 6.16
C ILE A 152 -1.15 -2.94 5.83
N GLU A 153 -0.53 -2.35 6.85
CA GLU A 153 0.49 -1.32 6.66
C GLU A 153 1.85 -1.91 6.27
N ASP A 154 2.82 -1.04 5.97
CA ASP A 154 4.16 -1.41 5.47
C ASP A 154 4.89 -2.45 6.35
N ASP A 155 5.81 -3.22 5.77
CA ASP A 155 6.73 -4.13 6.49
C ASP A 155 6.02 -5.20 7.35
N CYS A 156 4.78 -5.58 7.03
CA CYS A 156 4.09 -6.64 7.74
C CYS A 156 4.48 -8.03 7.24
N TRP A 157 4.60 -9.00 8.15
CA TRP A 157 4.76 -10.41 7.83
C TRP A 157 3.55 -11.21 8.30
N LEU A 158 2.85 -11.86 7.35
CA LEU A 158 1.76 -12.78 7.64
C LEU A 158 2.21 -14.23 7.38
N GLY A 159 2.14 -15.07 8.42
CA GLY A 159 2.42 -16.50 8.33
C GLY A 159 1.38 -17.27 7.50
N ALA A 160 1.68 -18.52 7.19
CA ALA A 160 0.81 -19.34 6.34
C ALA A 160 -0.56 -19.56 7.00
N ASN A 161 -1.62 -19.67 6.19
CA ASN A 161 -2.99 -19.91 6.67
C ASN A 161 -3.56 -18.82 7.60
N VAL A 162 -3.04 -17.59 7.56
CA VAL A 162 -3.63 -16.48 8.32
C VAL A 162 -4.99 -16.11 7.73
N PHE A 163 -5.98 -15.93 8.59
CA PHE A 163 -7.28 -15.38 8.24
C PHE A 163 -7.40 -13.97 8.82
N VAL A 164 -7.74 -12.99 8.00
CA VAL A 164 -7.99 -11.61 8.41
C VAL A 164 -9.47 -11.29 8.25
N MET A 165 -10.13 -10.99 9.37
CA MET A 165 -11.53 -10.58 9.36
C MET A 165 -11.68 -9.21 8.67
N ASN A 166 -12.88 -8.92 8.17
CA ASN A 166 -13.17 -7.63 7.56
C ASN A 166 -13.03 -6.46 8.56
N GLY A 167 -12.67 -5.28 8.05
CA GLY A 167 -12.54 -4.06 8.85
C GLY A 167 -11.32 -4.01 9.76
N ILE A 168 -10.36 -4.92 9.59
CA ILE A 168 -9.17 -5.01 10.42
C ILE A 168 -8.05 -4.13 9.86
N LYS A 169 -7.35 -3.46 10.77
CA LYS A 169 -6.07 -2.79 10.51
C LYS A 169 -4.91 -3.55 11.16
N ILE A 170 -3.89 -3.91 10.37
CA ILE A 170 -2.62 -4.47 10.85
C ILE A 170 -1.54 -3.39 10.72
N GLY A 171 -1.03 -2.91 11.86
CA GLY A 171 -0.06 -1.82 11.91
C GLY A 171 1.33 -2.20 11.42
N LYS A 172 2.09 -1.20 10.94
CA LYS A 172 3.41 -1.37 10.33
C LYS A 172 4.32 -2.31 11.10
N GLY A 173 5.08 -3.15 10.41
CA GLY A 173 6.12 -3.96 11.02
C GLY A 173 5.57 -5.11 11.90
N SER A 174 4.27 -5.37 11.86
CA SER A 174 3.68 -6.45 12.65
C SER A 174 3.97 -7.82 12.06
N VAL A 175 4.06 -8.82 12.94
CA VAL A 175 4.27 -10.22 12.59
C VAL A 175 3.07 -11.04 13.06
N ILE A 176 2.44 -11.72 12.12
CA ILE A 176 1.29 -12.58 12.36
C ILE A 176 1.73 -14.04 12.24
N GLY A 177 1.63 -14.80 13.33
CA GLY A 177 1.95 -16.22 13.35
C GLY A 177 1.05 -17.03 12.40
N ALA A 178 1.56 -18.15 11.91
CA ALA A 178 0.80 -19.05 11.03
C ALA A 178 -0.48 -19.57 11.71
N ASN A 179 -1.52 -19.82 10.90
CA ASN A 179 -2.85 -20.25 11.31
C ASN A 179 -3.57 -19.29 12.29
N ALA A 180 -3.16 -18.02 12.37
CA ALA A 180 -3.82 -17.04 13.23
C ALA A 180 -5.12 -16.51 12.60
N VAL A 181 -6.11 -16.22 13.46
CA VAL A 181 -7.38 -15.58 13.06
C VAL A 181 -7.43 -14.17 13.67
N ILE A 182 -7.30 -13.16 12.81
CA ILE A 182 -7.23 -11.75 13.21
C ILE A 182 -8.64 -11.18 13.30
N THR A 183 -9.08 -10.93 14.53
CA THR A 183 -10.44 -10.44 14.86
C THR A 183 -10.44 -9.03 15.45
N LYS A 184 -9.26 -8.43 15.65
CA LYS A 184 -9.07 -7.08 16.17
C LYS A 184 -7.85 -6.44 15.52
N ASP A 185 -7.85 -5.11 15.49
CA ASP A 185 -6.71 -4.33 14.99
C ASP A 185 -5.41 -4.68 15.75
N ILE A 186 -4.31 -4.68 15.01
CA ILE A 186 -2.98 -5.01 15.51
C ILE A 186 -2.15 -3.73 15.54
N LEU A 187 -1.61 -3.40 16.72
CA LEU A 187 -0.75 -2.23 16.89
C LEU A 187 0.58 -2.42 16.14
N PRO A 188 1.23 -1.32 15.69
CA PRO A 188 2.49 -1.39 14.97
C PRO A 188 3.56 -2.16 15.74
N TYR A 189 4.41 -2.87 15.00
CA TYR A 189 5.51 -3.67 15.51
C TYR A 189 5.08 -4.69 16.58
N SER A 190 3.88 -5.25 16.47
CA SER A 190 3.40 -6.31 17.35
C SER A 190 3.69 -7.69 16.77
N VAL A 191 3.87 -8.69 17.64
CA VAL A 191 3.89 -10.10 17.28
C VAL A 191 2.66 -10.76 17.87
N VAL A 192 1.80 -11.35 17.04
CA VAL A 192 0.53 -11.97 17.47
C VAL A 192 0.36 -13.35 16.85
N ALA A 193 -0.35 -14.27 17.52
CA ALA A 193 -0.73 -15.57 16.95
C ALA A 193 -1.95 -16.16 17.67
N GLY A 194 -2.53 -17.23 17.10
CA GLY A 194 -3.61 -18.01 17.71
C GLY A 194 -5.00 -17.70 17.14
N VAL A 195 -6.02 -18.37 17.71
CA VAL A 195 -7.42 -18.26 17.30
C VAL A 195 -8.30 -18.06 18.55
N PRO A 196 -8.86 -16.86 18.79
CA PRO A 196 -8.50 -15.60 18.12
C PRO A 196 -7.05 -15.20 18.41
N ALA A 197 -6.44 -14.43 17.51
CA ALA A 197 -5.06 -14.00 17.66
C ALA A 197 -4.86 -13.14 18.92
N LYS A 198 -3.81 -13.44 19.68
CA LYS A 198 -3.42 -12.72 20.88
C LYS A 198 -2.00 -12.19 20.73
N LYS A 199 -1.75 -11.03 21.33
CA LYS A 199 -0.40 -10.46 21.41
C LYS A 199 0.51 -11.38 22.20
N ILE A 200 1.64 -11.75 21.59
CA ILE A 200 2.71 -12.52 22.22
C ILE A 200 3.73 -11.55 22.82
N ARG A 201 4.21 -10.60 22.02
CA ARG A 201 5.19 -9.58 22.42
C ARG A 201 5.18 -8.41 21.44
N ASN A 202 5.94 -7.37 21.75
CA ASN A 202 6.33 -6.42 20.72
C ASN A 202 7.59 -6.91 19.99
N ARG A 203 7.71 -6.56 18.70
CA ARG A 203 8.93 -6.71 17.91
C ARG A 203 9.98 -5.69 18.37
N ILE A 204 9.54 -4.45 18.59
CA ILE A 204 10.31 -3.36 19.20
C ILE A 204 9.44 -2.63 20.24
N ASN A 205 10.04 -1.95 21.21
CA ASN A 205 9.28 -1.07 22.09
C ASN A 205 8.88 0.20 21.32
N PHE A 206 7.75 0.15 20.61
CA PHE A 206 7.27 1.25 19.79
C PHE A 206 6.62 2.33 20.68
N ILE A 207 7.41 3.34 21.01
CA ILE A 207 6.99 4.53 21.75
C ILE A 207 7.47 5.73 20.93
N PRO A 208 6.56 6.43 20.23
CA PRO A 208 6.91 7.60 19.43
C PRO A 208 7.79 8.58 20.23
N PRO A 209 8.95 9.02 19.70
CA PRO A 209 9.77 10.01 20.37
C PRO A 209 9.28 11.43 20.08
N SER A 210 9.88 12.44 20.71
CA SER A 210 9.64 13.84 20.37
C SER A 210 10.60 14.39 19.30
N TYR A 211 11.66 13.64 18.96
CA TYR A 211 12.69 14.01 17.99
C TYR A 211 13.09 12.77 17.16
N LEU A 212 13.31 12.97 15.86
CA LEU A 212 13.77 11.97 14.91
C LEU A 212 14.92 12.54 14.09
N TYR A 213 15.97 11.75 13.89
CA TYR A 213 17.06 12.04 12.98
C TYR A 213 17.29 10.87 12.02
N TYR A 214 17.46 11.17 10.74
CA TYR A 214 17.59 10.17 9.67
C TYR A 214 18.76 9.18 9.86
N ASN A 215 19.80 9.58 10.59
CA ASN A 215 21.03 8.82 10.80
C ASN A 215 21.06 8.04 12.12
N ARG A 216 19.99 8.12 12.94
CA ARG A 216 19.85 7.34 14.17
C ARG A 216 19.05 6.08 13.88
N THR A 217 19.68 4.91 14.04
CA THR A 217 19.06 3.62 13.70
C THR A 217 17.79 3.38 14.52
N GLU A 218 17.74 3.81 15.78
CA GLU A 218 16.54 3.73 16.62
C GLU A 218 15.36 4.60 16.15
N ASP A 219 15.61 5.63 15.34
CA ASP A 219 14.58 6.57 14.87
C ASP A 219 13.92 6.07 13.56
N LEU A 220 14.61 5.22 12.79
CA LEU A 220 14.12 4.69 11.49
C LEU A 220 12.72 4.06 11.54
N PRO A 221 12.32 3.30 12.57
CA PRO A 221 10.96 2.77 12.68
C PRO A 221 9.85 3.83 12.68
N TYR A 222 10.18 5.05 13.11
CA TYR A 222 9.25 6.18 13.26
C TYR A 222 9.23 7.12 12.05
N PHE A 223 10.15 6.95 11.11
CA PHE A 223 9.92 7.33 9.71
C PHE A 223 8.90 6.34 9.13
N TYR A 224 7.65 6.55 9.54
CA TYR A 224 6.60 5.53 9.64
C TYR A 224 6.18 4.98 8.28
N SER A 225 5.91 5.78 7.26
CA SER A 225 5.59 5.25 5.93
C SER A 225 6.07 6.19 4.85
N GLY A 226 6.24 5.68 3.62
CA GLY A 226 6.62 6.45 2.45
C GLY A 226 8.12 6.75 2.30
N PHE A 227 8.94 6.35 3.26
CA PHE A 227 10.40 6.53 3.22
C PHE A 227 11.11 5.36 2.52
N LEU A 228 12.21 5.68 1.84
CA LEU A 228 13.09 4.71 1.20
C LEU A 228 14.20 4.32 2.20
N VAL A 229 14.00 3.22 2.93
CA VAL A 229 14.79 2.84 4.11
C VAL A 229 15.58 1.54 3.97
N SER A 230 15.46 0.81 2.87
CA SER A 230 16.34 -0.34 2.60
C SER A 230 17.80 0.11 2.48
N ASP A 231 18.76 -0.78 2.72
CA ASP A 231 20.19 -0.43 2.65
C ASP A 231 20.57 0.11 1.26
N LEU A 232 20.09 -0.55 0.19
CA LEU A 232 20.28 -0.08 -1.19
C LEU A 232 19.69 1.31 -1.46
N GLU A 233 18.55 1.63 -0.84
CA GLU A 233 17.92 2.94 -0.96
C GLU A 233 18.69 4.00 -0.17
N LYS A 234 19.05 3.71 1.09
CA LYS A 234 19.85 4.61 1.93
C LYS A 234 21.18 4.95 1.26
N ASP A 235 21.88 3.95 0.74
CA ASP A 235 23.15 4.14 0.03
C ASP A 235 22.99 5.03 -1.21
N ARG A 236 21.89 4.86 -1.96
CA ARG A 236 21.60 5.68 -3.14
C ARG A 236 21.42 7.16 -2.82
N TYR A 237 20.83 7.47 -1.67
CA TYR A 237 20.51 8.84 -1.26
C TYR A 237 21.40 9.40 -0.16
N VAL A 238 22.42 8.66 0.29
CA VAL A 238 23.29 9.05 1.42
C VAL A 238 23.92 10.44 1.24
N LYS A 239 24.29 10.80 0.01
CA LYS A 239 24.89 12.10 -0.34
C LYS A 239 23.99 13.31 -0.06
N PHE A 240 22.70 13.07 0.14
CA PHE A 240 21.72 14.12 0.43
C PHE A 240 21.53 14.34 1.94
N TYR A 241 22.10 13.49 2.80
CA TYR A 241 22.05 13.61 4.26
C TYR A 241 20.63 13.62 4.84
N GLY A 242 19.74 12.77 4.32
CA GLY A 242 18.36 12.63 4.79
C GLY A 242 17.68 11.38 4.22
N LEU A 243 16.50 11.01 4.73
CA LEU A 243 15.70 9.92 4.17
C LEU A 243 14.85 10.43 3.00
N ALA A 244 15.01 9.78 1.85
CA ALA A 244 14.28 10.13 0.64
C ALA A 244 12.81 9.67 0.69
N THR A 245 11.93 10.48 0.12
CA THR A 245 10.49 10.17 -0.02
C THR A 245 9.93 10.77 -1.31
N LYS A 246 8.77 10.26 -1.76
CA LYS A 246 8.18 10.52 -3.08
C LYS A 246 6.97 11.46 -3.02
N LYS A 247 5.80 10.93 -2.65
CA LYS A 247 4.49 11.60 -2.78
C LYS A 247 3.76 11.75 -1.46
N HIS A 248 3.78 10.69 -0.65
CA HIS A 248 3.16 10.67 0.66
C HIS A 248 4.14 10.03 1.62
N PHE A 249 4.22 10.58 2.81
CA PHE A 249 4.95 9.95 3.89
C PHE A 249 4.26 10.23 5.21
N SER A 250 4.57 9.42 6.21
CA SER A 250 4.13 9.70 7.56
C SER A 250 5.25 9.47 8.54
N ILE A 251 5.28 10.28 9.58
CA ILE A 251 6.19 10.15 10.71
C ILE A 251 5.39 9.83 11.96
N ALA A 252 6.02 9.15 12.91
CA ALA A 252 5.44 8.85 14.20
C ALA A 252 6.15 9.64 15.29
N LEU A 253 5.46 10.60 15.90
CA LEU A 253 5.98 11.42 16.98
C LEU A 253 5.00 11.41 18.16
N ASN A 254 5.52 11.63 19.37
CA ASN A 254 4.68 11.82 20.55
C ASN A 254 4.15 13.26 20.57
N SER A 255 3.10 13.49 19.78
CA SER A 255 2.41 14.76 19.67
C SER A 255 1.10 14.78 20.45
N LYS A 256 0.72 15.98 20.88
CA LYS A 256 -0.57 16.33 21.48
C LYS A 256 -1.30 17.34 20.60
N PRO A 257 -2.63 17.48 20.76
CA PRO A 257 -3.37 18.55 20.11
C PRO A 257 -2.79 19.91 20.52
N GLY A 258 -2.54 20.77 19.54
CA GLY A 258 -1.92 22.10 19.73
C GLY A 258 -0.41 22.14 19.57
N ASP A 259 0.28 20.99 19.52
CA ASP A 259 1.71 20.94 19.26
C ASP A 259 2.03 21.41 17.83
N VAL A 260 3.26 21.89 17.63
CA VAL A 260 3.81 22.18 16.30
C VAL A 260 4.82 21.10 15.94
N VAL A 261 4.59 20.38 14.85
CA VAL A 261 5.62 19.51 14.28
C VAL A 261 6.49 20.32 13.34
N VAL A 262 7.80 20.22 13.54
CA VAL A 262 8.82 20.80 12.68
C VAL A 262 9.40 19.69 11.81
N VAL A 263 9.34 19.85 10.50
CA VAL A 263 9.94 18.93 9.53
C VAL A 263 11.09 19.66 8.84
N ARG A 264 12.32 19.20 9.10
CA ARG A 264 13.52 19.72 8.46
C ARG A 264 13.82 18.90 7.21
N CYS A 265 13.59 19.50 6.05
CA CYS A 265 13.72 18.82 4.76
C CYS A 265 14.20 19.79 3.67
N LYS A 266 14.58 19.23 2.52
CA LYS A 266 14.95 19.97 1.32
C LYS A 266 14.53 19.23 0.06
N LYS A 267 14.42 19.92 -1.06
CA LYS A 267 14.24 19.27 -2.37
C LYS A 267 15.58 18.76 -2.90
N ILE A 268 15.52 17.72 -3.72
CA ILE A 268 16.67 17.11 -4.39
C ILE A 268 16.50 17.07 -5.91
N VAL A 269 15.56 17.87 -6.42
CA VAL A 269 15.20 18.01 -7.84
C VAL A 269 15.19 19.47 -8.24
N SER A 270 15.37 19.76 -9.53
CA SER A 270 15.36 21.12 -10.07
C SER A 270 13.98 21.78 -9.99
N ASP A 271 12.92 20.99 -10.10
CA ASP A 271 11.55 21.48 -10.12
C ASP A 271 11.15 22.10 -8.78
N ARG A 272 10.07 22.89 -8.81
CA ARG A 272 9.46 23.40 -7.58
C ARG A 272 8.73 22.27 -6.88
N VAL A 273 8.96 22.14 -5.57
CA VAL A 273 8.40 21.09 -4.73
C VAL A 273 7.82 21.71 -3.47
N TRP A 274 6.69 21.19 -3.03
CA TRP A 274 6.03 21.59 -1.80
C TRP A 274 5.82 20.41 -0.89
N ILE A 275 6.00 20.63 0.41
CA ILE A 275 5.53 19.74 1.47
C ILE A 275 4.20 20.27 2.01
N ILE A 276 3.26 19.35 2.23
CA ILE A 276 1.87 19.68 2.56
C ILE A 276 1.42 18.83 3.75
N HIS A 277 0.73 19.47 4.70
CA HIS A 277 -0.01 18.82 5.78
C HIS A 277 -1.27 19.63 6.07
N ASN A 278 -2.43 18.98 6.06
CA ASN A 278 -3.75 19.63 6.15
C ASN A 278 -3.86 20.78 5.12
N ASN A 279 -4.08 22.01 5.59
CA ASN A 279 -4.20 23.20 4.75
C ASN A 279 -2.87 23.98 4.61
N PHE A 280 -1.78 23.52 5.22
CA PHE A 280 -0.48 24.18 5.17
C PHE A 280 0.37 23.60 4.05
N LYS A 281 0.98 24.50 3.26
CA LYS A 281 1.82 24.17 2.11
C LYS A 281 3.08 25.03 2.13
N TYR A 282 4.24 24.40 2.17
CA TYR A 282 5.54 25.08 2.16
C TYR A 282 6.34 24.69 0.92
N GLU A 283 6.84 25.69 0.20
CA GLU A 283 7.78 25.46 -0.90
C GLU A 283 9.17 25.15 -0.34
N LEU A 284 9.80 24.10 -0.89
CA LEU A 284 11.12 23.67 -0.47
C LEU A 284 12.22 24.30 -1.31
N THR A 285 13.36 24.55 -0.68
CA THR A 285 14.58 24.99 -1.35
C THR A 285 15.57 23.82 -1.47
N ASP A 286 16.69 24.05 -2.16
CA ASP A 286 17.79 23.07 -2.26
C ASP A 286 18.63 23.01 -0.96
N GLU A 287 18.31 23.87 0.01
CA GLU A 287 18.89 23.91 1.35
C GLU A 287 17.88 23.42 2.38
N TYR A 288 18.38 22.96 3.52
CA TYR A 288 17.50 22.48 4.58
C TYR A 288 16.75 23.61 5.28
N THR A 289 15.43 23.57 5.20
CA THR A 289 14.51 24.50 5.87
C THR A 289 13.69 23.79 6.93
N GLU A 290 13.34 24.50 8.00
CA GLU A 290 12.39 24.04 9.02
C GLU A 290 10.98 24.45 8.62
N ASN A 291 10.11 23.46 8.41
CA ASN A 291 8.73 23.67 8.00
C ASN A 291 7.82 23.32 9.19
N HIS A 292 7.00 24.27 9.61
CA HIS A 292 6.23 24.19 10.85
C HIS A 292 4.76 23.87 10.55
N PHE A 293 4.22 22.82 11.17
CA PHE A 293 2.84 22.41 10.95
C PHE A 293 2.10 22.25 12.28
N TYR A 294 0.95 22.90 12.39
CA TYR A 294 0.11 22.83 13.58
C TYR A 294 -0.72 21.54 13.57
N LEU A 295 -0.71 20.84 14.70
CA LEU A 295 -1.44 19.58 14.88
C LEU A 295 -2.77 19.84 15.57
N GLU A 296 -3.87 19.68 14.84
CA GLU A 296 -5.23 19.87 15.37
C GLU A 296 -5.68 18.70 16.25
N ASN A 297 -5.21 17.48 15.96
CA ASN A 297 -5.66 16.27 16.61
C ASN A 297 -4.48 15.48 17.21
N ALA A 298 -4.79 14.68 18.23
CA ALA A 298 -3.85 13.70 18.77
C ALA A 298 -3.85 12.46 17.86
N ASP A 299 -2.90 12.39 16.92
CA ASP A 299 -2.52 11.14 16.28
C ASP A 299 -1.02 10.96 16.49
N PHE A 300 -0.61 9.74 16.84
CA PHE A 300 0.82 9.44 16.90
C PHE A 300 1.43 9.49 15.50
N ARG A 301 0.62 9.28 14.44
CA ARG A 301 1.04 9.31 13.05
C ARG A 301 0.63 10.62 12.37
N ILE A 302 1.61 11.33 11.86
CA ILE A 302 1.43 12.59 11.15
C ILE A 302 1.70 12.35 9.67
N ASN A 303 0.71 12.60 8.81
CA ASN A 303 0.78 12.32 7.38
C ASN A 303 1.09 13.60 6.59
N PHE A 304 2.01 13.50 5.63
CA PHE A 304 2.40 14.57 4.73
C PHE A 304 2.21 14.12 3.29
N SER A 305 1.96 15.09 2.41
CA SER A 305 2.09 14.91 0.97
C SER A 305 3.15 15.83 0.39
N VAL A 306 3.66 15.43 -0.77
CA VAL A 306 4.66 16.15 -1.53
C VAL A 306 4.08 16.41 -2.92
N GLU A 307 4.04 17.67 -3.31
CA GLU A 307 3.57 18.12 -4.61
C GLU A 307 4.76 18.66 -5.41
N GLN A 308 4.88 18.28 -6.68
CA GLN A 308 5.91 18.76 -7.59
C GLN A 308 5.24 19.28 -8.86
N VAL A 309 5.69 20.43 -9.37
CA VAL A 309 5.23 20.93 -10.68
C VAL A 309 5.95 20.16 -11.78
N GLU A 310 5.24 19.23 -12.42
CA GLU A 310 5.77 18.45 -13.54
C GLU A 310 5.62 19.23 -14.87
N ASN A 311 6.74 19.73 -15.42
CA ASN A 311 6.77 20.20 -16.80
C ASN A 311 6.86 18.99 -17.77
N GLN A 312 5.71 18.37 -18.04
CA GLN A 312 5.41 17.35 -19.07
C GLN A 312 5.91 15.88 -18.92
N THR A 313 4.93 14.99 -19.11
CA THR A 313 4.88 13.61 -19.66
C THR A 313 5.65 12.44 -19.05
N ILE A 314 6.50 12.61 -18.04
CA ILE A 314 7.04 11.45 -17.30
C ILE A 314 6.84 11.69 -15.81
N ILE A 315 5.86 11.00 -15.22
CA ILE A 315 5.73 10.88 -13.77
C ILE A 315 7.03 10.24 -13.28
N SER A 316 7.92 11.07 -12.74
CA SER A 316 9.17 10.61 -12.16
C SER A 316 8.82 9.77 -10.92
N SER A 317 9.07 8.47 -10.97
CA SER A 317 8.94 7.58 -9.83
C SER A 317 10.06 7.76 -8.79
N LEU A 318 10.95 8.74 -9.01
CA LEU A 318 12.07 9.07 -8.14
C LEU A 318 11.60 9.99 -7.00
N PRO A 319 12.26 9.92 -5.83
CA PRO A 319 12.00 10.85 -4.74
C PRO A 319 12.37 12.28 -5.12
N SER A 320 11.57 13.22 -4.63
CA SER A 320 11.72 14.65 -4.89
C SER A 320 12.32 15.42 -3.73
N ILE A 321 12.27 14.84 -2.52
CA ILE A 321 12.77 15.46 -1.28
C ILE A 321 13.54 14.46 -0.42
N VAL A 322 14.31 15.00 0.52
CA VAL A 322 14.85 14.26 1.67
C VAL A 322 14.45 14.94 2.98
N VAL A 323 14.20 14.13 4.01
CA VAL A 323 13.90 14.59 5.37
C VAL A 323 15.09 14.26 6.26
N GLU A 324 15.69 15.28 6.89
CA GLU A 324 16.82 15.14 7.81
C GLU A 324 16.34 14.82 9.22
N SER A 325 15.39 15.62 9.72
CA SER A 325 14.89 15.47 11.08
C SER A 325 13.46 15.95 11.21
N CYS A 326 12.78 15.43 12.23
CA CYS A 326 11.46 15.88 12.62
C CYS A 326 11.38 15.99 14.15
N PHE A 327 10.72 17.02 14.66
CA PHE A 327 10.55 17.15 16.11
C PHE A 327 9.31 17.94 16.51
N ILE A 328 8.88 17.76 17.75
CA ILE A 328 7.78 18.51 18.35
C ILE A 328 8.33 19.76 19.04
N LYS A 329 7.76 20.91 18.69
CA LYS A 329 7.96 22.18 19.38
C LYS A 329 6.69 22.48 20.18
N THR A 330 6.86 22.52 21.50
CA THR A 330 5.80 22.89 22.47
C THR A 330 5.61 24.38 22.55
#